data_AF-A0A1G3IDB9-F1
#
_entry.id   AF-A0A1G3IDB9-F1
#
_cell.length_a   1.000
_cell.length_b   1.000
_cell.length_c   1.000
_cell.angle_alpha   90.00
_cell.angle_beta   90.00
_cell.angle_gamma   90.00
#
_symmetry.space_group_name_H-M   'P 1'
#
loop_
_entity.id
_entity.type
_entity.pdbx_description
1 polymer ?
#
loop_
_entity_poly.entity_id
_entity_poly.type
_entity_poly.pdbx_seq_one_letter_code
_entity_poly.pdbx_strand_id
1 'polypeptide(L)'
;MPSHPWTISAYLRWCERSLRSPDIDLSIKAIARAHLLNCLKSPDRHPMVARTLRMIEARLRSKASRSDLFRPEDFLMRNKVEDEAAPLKPLRPDRKVGAKRAVRILRSTPKLVSRRF
;
A
#
# COMPACT_ATOMS: atom_id res chain seq x y z
N MET A 1 4.80 0.11 -18.60
CA MET A 1 5.23 -1.05 -19.40
C MET A 1 4.23 -2.16 -19.21
N PRO A 2 3.31 -2.45 -20.15
CA PRO A 2 2.51 -3.66 -20.09
C PRO A 2 3.16 -4.72 -20.99
N SER A 3 4.45 -4.96 -20.80
CA SER A 3 4.98 -6.31 -20.98
C SER A 3 5.41 -6.75 -19.59
N HIS A 4 5.19 -8.02 -19.28
CA HIS A 4 5.58 -8.52 -17.98
C HIS A 4 7.11 -8.40 -17.87
N PRO A 5 7.68 -7.91 -16.74
CA PRO A 5 9.13 -7.80 -16.59
C PRO A 5 9.90 -9.07 -16.97
N TRP A 6 9.37 -10.25 -16.64
CA TRP A 6 9.98 -11.54 -17.02
C TRP A 6 10.11 -11.71 -18.54
N THR A 7 9.17 -11.18 -19.33
CA THR A 7 9.17 -11.27 -20.80
C THR A 7 10.30 -10.41 -21.37
N ILE A 8 10.51 -9.20 -20.84
CA ILE A 8 11.67 -8.36 -21.24
C ILE A 8 12.97 -9.07 -20.85
N SER A 9 13.05 -9.60 -19.63
CA SER A 9 14.25 -10.31 -19.16
C SER A 9 14.55 -11.56 -19.99
N ALA A 10 13.53 -12.34 -20.37
CA ALA A 10 13.70 -13.52 -21.23
C ALA A 10 14.16 -13.13 -22.64
N TYR A 11 13.57 -12.07 -23.22
CA TYR A 11 13.97 -11.54 -24.51
C TYR A 11 15.42 -11.01 -24.49
N LEU A 12 15.79 -10.27 -23.44
CA LEU A 12 17.16 -9.79 -23.22
C LEU A 12 18.15 -10.96 -23.20
N ARG A 13 17.85 -11.99 -22.40
CA ARG A 13 18.70 -13.17 -22.26
C ARG A 13 18.88 -13.92 -23.59
N TRP A 14 17.85 -13.93 -24.44
CA TRP A 14 17.94 -14.50 -25.77
C TRP A 14 18.80 -13.63 -26.71
N CYS A 15 18.64 -12.31 -26.66
CA CYS A 15 19.38 -11.36 -27.50
C CYS A 15 20.87 -11.29 -27.15
N GLU A 16 21.26 -11.51 -25.90
CA GLU A 16 22.66 -11.54 -25.45
C GLU A 16 23.55 -12.48 -26.28
N ARG A 17 22.97 -13.53 -26.88
CA ARG A 17 23.71 -14.49 -27.70
C ARG A 17 24.01 -14.01 -29.13
N SER A 18 23.21 -13.08 -29.66
CA SER A 18 23.21 -12.75 -31.09
C SER A 18 23.36 -11.27 -31.41
N LEU A 19 23.09 -10.38 -30.45
CA LEU A 19 23.04 -8.93 -30.65
C LEU A 19 24.05 -8.23 -29.74
N ARG A 20 24.56 -7.09 -30.21
CA ARG A 20 25.41 -6.21 -29.40
C ARG A 20 24.53 -5.34 -28.51
N SER A 21 25.08 -4.90 -27.37
CA SER A 21 24.39 -4.04 -26.40
C SER A 21 23.63 -2.84 -27.00
N PRO A 22 24.17 -2.05 -27.97
CA PRO A 22 23.41 -0.93 -28.54
C PRO A 22 22.15 -1.37 -29.32
N ASP A 23 22.18 -2.52 -29.99
CA ASP A 23 21.05 -3.01 -30.77
C ASP A 23 19.92 -3.53 -29.87
N ILE A 24 20.31 -4.15 -28.75
CA ILE A 24 19.39 -4.56 -27.68
C ILE A 24 18.70 -3.34 -27.06
N ASP A 25 19.45 -2.26 -26.87
CA ASP A 25 18.92 -1.02 -26.29
C ASP A 25 17.90 -0.34 -27.24
N LEU A 26 18.18 -0.38 -28.54
CA LEU A 26 17.27 0.09 -29.59
C LEU A 26 15.98 -0.74 -29.65
N SER A 27 16.08 -2.07 -29.57
CA SER A 27 14.90 -2.95 -29.61
C SER A 27 14.01 -2.78 -28.38
N ILE A 28 14.59 -2.62 -27.18
CA ILE A 28 13.83 -2.30 -25.97
C ILE A 28 13.14 -0.95 -26.09
N LYS A 29 13.83 0.08 -26.57
CA LYS A 29 13.24 1.42 -26.81
C LYS A 29 12.09 1.35 -27.82
N ALA A 30 12.21 0.52 -28.85
CA ALA A 30 11.14 0.31 -29.83
C ALA A 30 9.93 -0.39 -29.21
N ILE A 31 10.12 -1.46 -28.42
CA ILE A 31 9.06 -2.16 -27.69
C ILE A 31 8.37 -1.20 -26.70
N ALA A 32 9.16 -0.44 -25.95
CA ALA A 32 8.69 0.59 -25.04
C ALA A 32 7.83 1.64 -25.75
N ARG A 33 8.30 2.16 -26.89
CA ARG A 33 7.59 3.14 -27.71
C ARG A 33 6.30 2.56 -28.29
N ALA A 34 6.34 1.35 -28.84
CA ALA A 34 5.16 0.68 -29.35
C ALA A 34 4.11 0.49 -28.25
N HIS A 35 4.51 0.13 -27.03
CA HIS A 35 3.60 0.10 -25.90
C HIS A 35 3.09 1.49 -25.50
N LEU A 36 3.94 2.51 -25.47
CA LEU A 36 3.47 3.87 -25.16
C LEU A 36 2.45 4.38 -26.19
N LEU A 37 2.64 4.04 -27.46
CA LEU A 37 1.76 4.43 -28.56
C LEU A 37 0.48 3.58 -28.62
N ASN A 38 0.58 2.27 -28.34
CA ASN A 38 -0.54 1.33 -28.45
C ASN A 38 -1.32 1.15 -27.13
N CYS A 39 -0.76 1.53 -25.99
CA CYS A 39 -1.44 1.35 -24.71
C CYS A 39 -2.37 2.52 -24.41
N LEU A 40 -3.66 2.17 -24.45
CA LEU A 40 -4.76 2.60 -23.57
C LEU A 40 -4.32 3.36 -22.30
N LYS A 41 -5.13 4.37 -21.93
CA LYS A 41 -5.04 5.24 -20.74
C LYS A 41 -3.92 4.87 -19.77
N SER A 42 -2.93 5.76 -19.63
CA SER A 42 -1.79 5.62 -18.69
C SER A 42 -2.22 4.91 -17.39
N PRO A 43 -1.49 3.85 -16.97
CA PRO A 43 -1.83 3.11 -15.76
C PRO A 43 -1.87 3.99 -14.52
N ASP A 44 -1.18 5.13 -14.52
CA ASP A 44 -1.21 6.12 -13.44
C ASP A 44 -2.60 6.76 -13.27
N ARG A 45 -3.39 6.80 -14.34
CA ARG A 45 -4.78 7.28 -14.33
C ARG A 45 -5.75 6.24 -13.78
N HIS A 46 -5.30 5.01 -13.55
CA HIS A 46 -6.14 3.98 -12.95
C HIS A 46 -6.36 4.28 -11.45
N PRO A 47 -7.60 4.26 -10.94
CA PRO A 47 -7.90 4.67 -9.57
C PRO A 47 -7.15 3.85 -8.51
N MET A 48 -6.87 2.58 -8.79
CA MET A 48 -6.09 1.73 -7.88
C MET A 48 -4.62 2.19 -7.80
N VAL A 49 -4.01 2.56 -8.92
CA VAL A 49 -2.61 3.02 -8.99
C VAL A 49 -2.48 4.39 -8.32
N ALA A 50 -3.40 5.31 -8.59
CA ALA A 50 -3.43 6.59 -7.90
C ALA A 50 -3.57 6.42 -6.38
N ARG A 51 -4.37 5.46 -5.92
CA ARG A 51 -4.55 5.15 -4.49
C ARG A 51 -3.28 4.57 -3.87
N THR A 52 -2.60 3.64 -4.55
CA THR A 52 -1.36 3.05 -4.04
C THR A 52 -0.24 4.08 -3.97
N LEU A 53 -0.10 4.93 -4.99
CA LEU A 53 0.88 6.02 -4.99
C LEU A 53 0.64 7.00 -3.83
N ARG A 54 -0.61 7.41 -3.58
CA ARG A 54 -0.97 8.23 -2.41
C ARG A 54 -0.62 7.56 -1.08
N MET A 55 -0.84 6.25 -0.96
CA MET A 55 -0.46 5.50 0.25
C MET A 55 1.05 5.46 0.45
N ILE A 56 1.82 5.26 -0.63
CA ILE A 56 3.29 5.28 -0.57
C ILE A 56 3.79 6.66 -0.15
N GLU A 57 3.25 7.72 -0.73
CA GLU A 57 3.60 9.10 -0.40
C GLU A 57 3.29 9.42 1.06
N ALA A 58 2.08 9.10 1.54
CA ALA A 58 1.71 9.28 2.94
C ALA A 58 2.67 8.50 3.86
N ARG A 59 3.08 7.30 3.45
CA ARG A 59 4.04 6.52 4.22
C ARG A 59 5.43 7.15 4.25
N LEU A 60 5.89 7.77 3.15
CA LEU A 60 7.18 8.45 3.11
C LEU A 60 7.17 9.70 3.98
N ARG A 61 6.10 10.50 3.93
CA ARG A 61 5.94 11.70 4.77
C ARG A 61 6.03 11.37 6.27
N SER A 62 5.41 10.27 6.69
CA SER A 62 5.43 9.85 8.10
C SER A 62 6.64 8.99 8.47
N LYS A 63 7.64 8.81 7.60
CA LYS A 63 8.75 7.87 7.84
C LYS A 63 9.64 8.32 9.01
N ALA A 64 9.91 9.62 9.11
CA ALA A 64 10.76 10.17 10.17
C ALA A 64 10.07 10.17 11.54
N SER A 65 8.76 10.42 11.58
CA SER A 65 7.96 10.51 12.82
C SER A 65 7.33 9.17 13.22
N ARG A 66 7.64 8.07 12.54
CA ARG A 66 7.03 6.75 12.81
C ARG A 66 7.47 6.15 14.14
N SER A 67 8.69 6.47 14.57
CA SER A 67 9.26 6.04 15.85
C SER A 67 8.99 7.02 16.98
N ASP A 68 8.44 8.19 16.68
CA ASP A 68 8.11 9.25 17.64
C ASP A 68 6.71 8.98 18.23
N LEU A 69 6.58 7.85 18.93
CA LEU A 69 5.32 7.36 19.49
C LEU A 69 4.88 8.13 20.74
N PHE A 70 5.83 8.76 21.42
CA PHE A 70 5.61 9.46 22.69
C PHE A 70 6.24 10.84 22.61
N ARG A 71 5.50 11.83 23.07
CA ARG A 71 6.05 13.18 23.19
C ARG A 71 6.90 13.26 24.46
N PRO A 72 7.98 14.05 24.49
CA PRO A 72 8.80 14.20 25.69
C PRO A 72 7.98 14.67 26.91
N GLU A 73 6.89 15.41 26.69
CA GLU A 73 5.98 15.85 27.73
C GLU A 73 5.21 14.70 28.41
N ASP A 74 5.03 13.56 27.73
CA ASP A 74 4.35 12.38 28.28
C ASP A 74 5.16 11.75 29.44
N PHE A 75 6.47 12.00 29.49
CA PHE A 75 7.36 11.46 30.53
C PHE A 75 7.57 12.41 31.73
N LEU A 76 7.10 13.66 31.66
CA LEU A 76 7.28 14.67 32.71
C LEU A 76 6.26 14.56 33.86
N MET A 77 5.22 13.73 33.71
CA MET A 77 4.13 13.58 34.69
C MET A 77 4.40 12.53 35.79
N ARG A 78 5.60 11.94 35.87
CA ARG A 78 5.86 10.79 36.76
C ARG A 78 6.12 11.11 38.24
N ASN A 79 6.11 12.37 38.66
CA ASN A 79 6.52 12.72 40.03
C ASN A 79 5.39 13.17 40.99
N LYS A 80 4.10 12.92 40.71
CA LYS A 80 3.01 13.26 41.65
C LYS A 80 1.78 12.34 41.62
N VAL A 81 1.95 11.02 41.65
CA VAL A 81 0.84 10.11 42.01
C VAL A 81 1.36 8.96 42.86
N GLU A 82 1.88 9.30 44.04
CA GLU A 82 1.65 8.48 45.22
C GLU A 82 0.54 9.19 45.99
N ASP A 83 -0.42 8.38 46.45
CA ASP A 83 -1.63 8.73 47.21
C ASP A 83 -2.89 9.18 46.43
N GLU A 84 -4.00 8.57 46.84
CA GLU A 84 -5.41 8.81 46.47
C GLU A 84 -5.92 8.11 45.19
N ALA A 85 -6.22 6.82 45.33
CA ALA A 85 -7.17 6.11 44.48
C ALA A 85 -8.59 6.70 44.64
N ALA A 86 -8.91 7.75 43.88
CA ALA A 86 -10.27 8.25 43.75
C ALA A 86 -11.03 7.50 42.62
N PRO A 87 -12.28 7.04 42.84
CA PRO A 87 -13.04 6.36 41.81
C PRO A 87 -13.50 7.35 40.74
N LEU A 88 -13.06 7.11 39.50
CA LEU A 88 -13.47 7.89 38.33
C LEU A 88 -14.99 7.72 38.07
N LYS A 89 -15.76 8.81 38.22
CA LYS A 89 -17.13 8.90 37.68
C LYS A 89 -17.07 8.82 36.14
N PRO A 90 -17.90 8.00 35.47
CA PRO A 90 -17.89 7.94 34.02
C PRO A 90 -18.50 9.21 33.42
N LEU A 91 -17.65 10.01 32.75
CA LEU A 91 -18.11 11.08 31.86
C LEU A 91 -18.82 10.43 30.67
N ARG A 92 -20.13 10.65 30.55
CA ARG A 92 -20.88 10.27 29.34
C ARG A 92 -20.41 11.14 28.17
N PRO A 93 -19.93 10.58 27.05
CA PRO A 93 -19.69 11.39 25.87
C PRO A 93 -21.02 11.65 25.16
N ASP A 94 -21.44 12.91 25.18
CA ASP A 94 -22.50 13.41 24.33
C ASP A 94 -21.96 13.49 22.90
N ARG A 95 -22.24 12.48 22.06
CA ARG A 95 -21.88 12.52 20.65
C ARG A 95 -22.86 11.72 19.80
N LYS A 96 -23.59 12.45 18.94
CA LYS A 96 -24.46 11.93 17.88
C LYS A 96 -23.77 10.79 17.14
N VAL A 97 -24.32 9.58 17.27
CA VAL A 97 -23.79 8.36 16.65
C VAL A 97 -24.10 8.40 15.16
N GLY A 98 -23.16 8.90 14.36
CA GLY A 98 -23.10 8.58 12.94
C GLY A 98 -22.96 7.05 12.80
N ALA A 99 -23.78 6.45 11.93
CA ALA A 99 -23.86 5.01 11.71
C ALA A 99 -22.47 4.38 11.62
N LYS A 100 -22.12 3.55 12.60
CA LYS A 100 -20.89 2.76 12.59
C LYS A 100 -20.94 1.85 11.36
N ARG A 101 -20.07 2.09 10.38
CA ARG A 101 -19.86 1.12 9.27
C ARG A 101 -19.44 -0.20 9.91
N ALA A 102 -20.28 -1.23 9.76
CA ALA A 102 -19.99 -2.56 10.25
C ALA A 102 -18.64 -3.02 9.68
N VAL A 103 -17.69 -3.33 10.56
CA VAL A 103 -16.41 -3.92 10.17
C VAL A 103 -16.71 -5.31 9.62
N ARG A 104 -16.47 -5.51 8.32
CA ARG A 104 -16.65 -6.82 7.68
C ARG A 104 -15.51 -7.73 8.11
N ILE A 105 -15.73 -8.54 9.14
CA ILE A 105 -14.78 -9.54 9.61
C ILE A 105 -14.72 -10.68 8.58
N LEU A 106 -13.49 -11.06 8.18
CA LEU A 106 -13.25 -12.21 7.32
C LEU A 106 -13.51 -13.50 8.12
N ARG A 107 -14.24 -14.45 7.54
CA ARG A 107 -14.51 -15.74 8.17
C ARG A 107 -13.21 -16.55 8.23
N SER A 108 -12.96 -17.20 9.36
CA SER A 108 -11.81 -18.11 9.54
C SER A 108 -11.96 -19.42 8.77
N THR A 109 -13.18 -19.75 8.30
CA THR A 109 -13.45 -21.00 7.58
C THR A 109 -14.17 -20.76 6.25
N PRO A 110 -13.78 -21.48 5.18
CA PRO A 110 -14.44 -21.37 3.88
C PRO A 110 -15.83 -22.02 3.91
N LYS A 111 -16.76 -21.53 3.08
CA LYS A 111 -18.10 -22.10 2.96
C LYS A 111 -18.01 -23.42 2.17
N LEU A 112 -18.18 -24.54 2.85
CA LEU A 112 -18.28 -25.85 2.20
C LEU A 112 -19.59 -25.90 1.40
N VAL A 113 -19.48 -26.15 0.10
CA VAL A 113 -20.62 -26.34 -0.80
C VAL A 113 -20.61 -27.81 -1.20
N SER A 114 -21.68 -28.55 -0.87
CA SER A 114 -21.85 -29.90 -1.40
C SER A 114 -22.34 -29.80 -2.84
N ARG A 115 -21.60 -30.41 -3.76
CA ARG A 115 -22.12 -30.71 -5.09
C ARG A 115 -22.87 -32.03 -4.95
N ARG A 116 -24.18 -32.02 -5.17
CA ARG A 116 -24.93 -33.26 -5.38
C ARG A 116 -24.48 -33.82 -6.72
N PHE A 117 -23.95 -35.04 -6.71
CA PHE A 117 -23.78 -35.86 -7.91
C PHE A 117 -25.12 -36.48 -8.26
#